data_AF-A0A966BF32-F1
#
_entry.id   AF-A0A966BF32-F1
#
_cell.length_a   1.000
_cell.length_b   1.000
_cell.length_c   1.000
_cell.angle_alpha   90.00
_cell.angle_beta   90.00
_cell.angle_gamma   90.00
#
_symmetry.space_group_name_H-M   'P 1'
#
loop_
_entity.id
_entity.type
_entity.pdbx_description
1 polymer ?
#
loop_
_entity_poly.entity_id
_entity_poly.type
_entity_poly.pdbx_seq_one_letter_code
_entity_poly.pdbx_strand_id
1 'polypeptide(L)' 'SEALVPLGDETHAGEDVAIYAIGPGADLIRGVMEQNVIFHVMMEASQLESR' A
#
# COMPACT_ATOMS: atom_id res chain seq x y z
N SER A 1 6.04 -0.16 22.30
CA SER A 1 4.77 -0.87 22.20
C SER A 1 4.97 -2.26 21.61
N GLU A 2 4.17 -3.23 22.07
CA GLU A 2 4.55 -4.62 22.40
C GLU A 2 4.95 -5.45 21.17
N ALA A 3 6.26 -5.61 20.97
CA ALA A 3 6.82 -6.63 20.10
C ALA A 3 6.87 -7.95 20.89
N LEU A 4 7.56 -8.99 20.41
CA LEU A 4 7.91 -10.19 21.20
C LEU A 4 8.65 -9.86 22.55
N VAL A 5 8.93 -8.56 22.80
CA VAL A 5 9.31 -7.89 24.05
C VAL A 5 8.15 -7.01 24.56
N PRO A 6 7.74 -7.13 25.84
CA PRO A 6 6.59 -6.44 26.39
C PRO A 6 6.71 -4.90 26.32
N LEU A 7 5.72 -4.18 25.78
CA LEU A 7 5.61 -2.72 25.82
C LEU A 7 4.12 -2.31 25.79
N GLY A 8 3.61 -1.58 26.79
CA GLY A 8 2.17 -1.38 27.04
C GLY A 8 1.30 -0.53 26.08
N ASP A 9 1.72 -0.31 24.83
CA ASP A 9 0.92 0.27 23.73
C ASP A 9 1.26 -0.54 22.45
N GLU A 10 0.85 -0.19 21.23
CA GLU A 10 1.37 -0.80 19.97
C GLU A 10 2.21 0.23 19.17
N THR A 11 3.37 -0.16 18.61
CA THR A 11 4.22 0.73 17.80
C THR A 11 4.19 0.06 16.45
N HIS A 12 3.39 0.62 15.54
CA HIS A 12 3.34 0.14 14.16
C HIS A 12 4.78 -0.05 13.67
N ALA A 13 5.08 -1.25 13.17
CA ALA A 13 6.36 -1.48 12.52
C ALA A 13 6.36 -0.67 11.21
N GLY A 14 7.35 0.21 11.04
CA GLY A 14 7.51 1.03 9.83
C GLY A 14 8.14 0.26 8.66
N GLU A 15 7.94 -1.06 8.63
CA GLU A 15 8.47 -1.95 7.61
C GLU A 15 7.57 -1.96 6.37
N ASP A 16 8.17 -2.22 5.21
CA ASP A 16 7.43 -2.33 3.96
C ASP A 16 6.45 -3.51 4.01
N VAL A 17 5.25 -3.30 3.46
CA VAL A 17 4.20 -4.33 3.37
C VAL A 17 3.94 -4.71 1.91
N ALA A 18 3.62 -5.99 1.67
CA ALA A 18 3.33 -6.49 0.34
C ALA A 18 2.00 -5.94 -0.19
N ILE A 19 1.95 -5.65 -1.50
CA ILE A 19 0.74 -5.26 -2.22
C ILE A 19 0.42 -6.34 -3.26
N TYR A 20 -0.84 -6.78 -3.31
CA TYR A 20 -1.34 -7.72 -4.31
C TYR A 20 -2.40 -7.04 -5.18
N ALA A 21 -2.35 -7.23 -6.49
CA ALA A 21 -3.27 -6.61 -7.44
C ALA A 21 -3.70 -7.57 -8.54
N ILE A 22 -4.95 -7.44 -8.99
CA ILE A 22 -5.56 -8.19 -10.09
C ILE A 22 -6.57 -7.29 -10.83
N GLY A 23 -6.70 -7.47 -12.14
CA GLY A 23 -7.62 -6.68 -12.97
C GLY A 23 -6.95 -5.47 -13.64
N PRO A 24 -7.74 -4.51 -14.18
CA PRO A 24 -7.22 -3.31 -14.83
C PRO A 24 -6.27 -2.52 -13.92
N GLY A 25 -5.10 -2.15 -14.42
CA GLY A 25 -4.08 -1.42 -13.67
C GLY A 25 -3.21 -2.28 -12.74
N ALA A 26 -3.42 -3.60 -12.67
CA ALA A 26 -2.60 -4.47 -11.82
C ALA A 26 -1.12 -4.48 -12.23
N ASP A 27 -0.82 -4.28 -13.51
CA ASP A 27 0.54 -4.16 -14.06
C ASP A 27 1.29 -2.90 -13.58
N LEU A 28 0.57 -1.90 -13.06
CA LEU A 28 1.15 -0.71 -12.44
C LEU A 28 1.69 -0.97 -11.03
N ILE A 29 1.23 -2.04 -10.36
CA ILE A 29 1.70 -2.45 -9.04
C ILE A 29 2.91 -3.37 -9.20
N ARG A 30 4.11 -2.81 -9.11
CA ARG A 30 5.38 -3.54 -9.28
C ARG A 30 6.54 -2.89 -8.52
N GLY A 31 7.46 -3.71 -8.02
CA GLY A 31 8.63 -3.24 -7.29
C GLY A 31 8.29 -2.65 -5.91
N VAL A 32 9.19 -1.82 -5.38
CA VAL A 32 8.98 -1.05 -4.15
C VAL A 32 8.34 0.29 -4.51
N MET A 33 7.27 0.64 -3.80
CA MET A 33 6.49 1.84 -4.06
C MET A 33 6.06 2.49 -2.75
N GLU A 34 5.94 3.81 -2.77
CA GLU A 34 5.38 4.56 -1.65
C GLU A 34 3.88 4.25 -1.49
N GLN A 35 3.38 4.22 -0.25
CA GLN A 35 1.98 3.89 0.03
C GLN A 35 0.99 4.83 -0.70
N ASN A 36 1.35 6.11 -0.91
CA ASN A 36 0.48 7.06 -1.61
C ASN A 36 0.28 6.74 -3.11
N VAL A 37 1.16 5.94 -3.71
CA VAL A 37 1.04 5.52 -5.12
C VAL A 37 -0.21 4.68 -5.34
N ILE A 38 -0.67 3.95 -4.31
CA ILE A 38 -1.87 3.11 -4.38
C ILE A 38 -3.09 3.94 -4.83
N PHE A 39 -3.23 5.17 -4.28
CA PHE A 39 -4.33 6.06 -4.65
C PHE A 39 -4.32 6.41 -6.15
N HIS A 40 -3.16 6.78 -6.69
CA HIS A 40 -3.01 7.15 -8.10
C HIS A 40 -3.28 5.96 -9.03
N VAL A 41 -2.79 4.76 -8.66
CA VAL A 41 -3.08 3.55 -9.44
C VAL A 41 -4.57 3.24 -9.46
N MET A 42 -5.27 3.43 -8.33
CA MET A 42 -6.74 3.24 -8.28
C MET A 42 -7.49 4.28 -9.11
N MET A 43 -7.06 5.53 -9.11
CA MET A 43 -7.65 6.62 -9.90
C MET A 43 -7.51 6.35 -11.41
N GLU A 44 -6.32 5.92 -11.84
CA GLU A 44 -6.06 5.53 -13.23
C GLU A 44 -6.89 4.30 -13.64
N ALA A 45 -6.85 3.23 -12.83
CA ALA A 45 -7.57 1.99 -13.11
C ALA A 45 -9.10 2.18 -13.21
N SER A 46 -9.64 3.16 -12.47
CA SER A 46 -11.07 3.49 -12.45
C SER A 46 -11.47 4.62 -13.42
N GLN A 47 -10.52 5.16 -14.20
CA GLN A 47 -10.74 6.28 -15.12
C GLN A 47 -11.33 7.52 -14.41
N LEU A 48 -11.00 7.69 -13.13
CA LEU A 48 -11.41 8.84 -12.34
C LEU A 48 -10.49 10.03 -12.53
N GLU A 49 -9.29 9.85 -13.09
CA GLU A 49 -8.41 10.96 -13.48
C GLU A 49 -8.95 11.75 -14.69
N SER A 50 -9.77 11.13 -15.53
CA SER A 50 -10.28 11.74 -16.77
C SER A 50 -11.66 12.41 -16.65
N ARG A 51 -12.18 12.61 -15.44
CA ARG A 51 -13.46 13.29 -15.17
C ARG A 51 -13.23 14.71 -14.68
#